data_AF-A0A1I3IM29-F1
#
_entry.id   AF-A0A1I3IM29-F1
#
_cell.length_a   1.000
_cell.length_b   1.000
_cell.length_c   1.000
_cell.angle_alpha   90.00
_cell.angle_beta   90.00
_cell.angle_gamma   90.00
#
_symmetry.space_group_name_H-M   'P 1'
#
loop_
_entity.id
_entity.type
_entity.pdbx_description
1 polymer ?
#
loop_
_entity_poly.entity_id
_entity_poly.type
_entity_poly.pdbx_seq_one_letter_code
_entity_poly.pdbx_strand_id
1 'polypeptide(L)'
;MIKVKGTDKPDERRDFPMGHIGVFDLPGLCFGVATFGPGWRWPESVKPIAGTDSCEAPHNGYVVRGRTHPLTPWGERRGARRSRA
;
A
#
# COMPACT_ATOMS: atom_id res chain seq x y z
N MET A 1 -21.78 -6.52 14.43
CA MET A 1 -21.63 -5.06 14.66
C MET A 1 -20.71 -4.51 13.59
N ILE A 2 -21.12 -3.47 12.86
CA ILE A 2 -20.32 -2.87 11.77
C ILE A 2 -19.33 -1.87 12.38
N LYS A 3 -18.05 -1.95 12.01
CA LYS A 3 -17.01 -0.99 12.43
C LYS A 3 -16.68 -0.06 11.27
N VAL A 4 -16.68 1.24 11.53
CA VAL A 4 -16.36 2.29 10.55
C VAL A 4 -15.17 3.11 11.06
N LYS A 5 -14.19 3.37 10.20
CA LYS A 5 -13.03 4.24 10.51
C LYS A 5 -12.82 5.24 9.37
N GLY A 6 -12.54 6.49 9.74
CA GLY A 6 -12.09 7.51 8.78
C GLY A 6 -10.63 7.26 8.39
N THR A 7 -10.28 7.52 7.14
CA THR A 7 -8.91 7.30 6.63
C THR A 7 -7.91 8.37 7.06
N ASP A 8 -8.36 9.43 7.73
CA ASP A 8 -7.56 10.54 8.23
C ASP A 8 -6.84 10.24 9.55
N LYS A 9 -7.32 9.22 10.29
CA LYS A 9 -6.79 8.84 11.60
C LYS A 9 -6.46 7.34 11.63
N PRO A 10 -5.28 6.94 11.14
CA PRO A 10 -4.84 5.55 11.22
C PRO A 10 -4.59 5.12 12.66
N ASP A 11 -4.73 3.83 12.94
CA ASP A 11 -4.37 3.26 14.24
C ASP A 11 -2.85 3.21 14.41
N GLU A 12 -2.16 2.92 13.30
CA GLU A 12 -0.70 2.90 13.23
C GLU A 12 -0.24 3.61 11.94
N ARG A 13 0.79 4.44 12.05
CA ARG A 13 1.46 5.02 10.90
C ARG A 13 2.86 4.42 10.77
N ARG A 14 3.18 3.91 9.58
CA ARG A 14 4.53 3.43 9.24
C ARG A 14 5.10 4.33 8.16
N ASP A 15 6.20 5.00 8.49
CA ASP A 15 6.94 5.84 7.55
C ASP A 15 8.10 5.05 6.93
N PHE A 16 8.38 5.30 5.66
CA PHE A 16 9.49 4.72 4.92
C PHE A 16 10.02 5.73 3.91
N PRO A 17 11.26 5.57 3.39
CA PRO A 17 11.78 6.46 2.38
C PRO A 17 10.78 6.68 1.23
N MET A 18 10.50 7.94 0.91
CA MET A 18 9.58 8.32 -0.17
C MET A 18 8.11 7.89 0.04
N GLY A 19 7.64 7.68 1.28
CA GLY A 19 6.22 7.45 1.51
C GLY A 19 5.84 7.11 2.94
N HIS A 20 4.58 6.77 3.11
CA HIS A 20 4.05 6.26 4.38
C HIS A 20 2.80 5.43 4.13
N ILE A 21 2.45 4.59 5.11
CA ILE A 21 1.18 3.87 5.14
C ILE A 21 0.49 4.08 6.49
N GLY A 22 -0.79 4.45 6.43
CA GLY A 22 -1.69 4.38 7.58
C GLY A 22 -2.35 3.01 7.62
N VAL A 23 -2.24 2.32 8.75
CA VAL A 23 -2.81 0.98 8.99
C VAL A 23 -4.05 1.11 9.87
N PHE A 24 -5.07 0.34 9.52
CA PHE A 24 -6.37 0.33 10.17
C PHE A 24 -6.76 -1.10 10.53
N ASP A 25 -6.95 -1.33 11.82
CA ASP A 25 -7.38 -2.62 12.36
C ASP A 25 -8.91 -2.69 12.40
N LEU A 26 -9.45 -3.50 11.49
CA LEU A 26 -10.85 -3.86 11.39
C LEU A 26 -11.01 -5.36 11.74
N PRO A 27 -12.18 -5.78 12.26
CA PRO A 27 -12.42 -7.18 12.54
C PRO A 27 -12.24 -8.04 11.28
N GLY A 28 -11.24 -8.92 11.28
CA GLY A 28 -10.94 -9.81 10.16
C GLY A 28 -10.25 -9.13 8.96
N LEU A 29 -9.84 -7.87 9.06
CA LEU A 29 -9.18 -7.15 7.97
C LEU A 29 -8.16 -6.13 8.49
N CYS A 30 -6.93 -6.24 7.99
CA CYS A 30 -5.97 -5.14 8.05
C CYS A 30 -6.12 -4.30 6.78
N PHE A 31 -6.52 -3.04 6.92
CA PHE A 31 -6.67 -2.12 5.80
C PHE A 31 -5.54 -1.09 5.82
N GLY A 32 -4.99 -0.77 4.66
CA GLY A 32 -3.87 0.15 4.54
C GLY A 32 -4.16 1.26 3.54
N VAL A 33 -3.91 2.51 3.92
CA VAL A 33 -3.91 3.66 3.01
C VAL A 33 -2.48 4.14 2.86
N ALA A 34 -1.88 3.86 1.71
CA ALA A 34 -0.49 4.20 1.42
C ALA A 34 -0.37 5.42 0.51
N THR A 35 0.57 6.29 0.83
CA THR A 35 1.01 7.39 -0.04
C THR A 35 2.44 7.12 -0.47
N PHE A 36 2.64 7.03 -1.79
CA PHE A 36 3.94 6.84 -2.40
C PHE A 36 4.36 8.13 -3.12
N GLY A 37 5.54 8.64 -2.78
CA GLY A 37 6.15 9.77 -3.44
C GLY A 37 6.63 9.41 -4.86
N PRO A 38 6.84 10.41 -5.73
CA PRO A 38 7.40 10.19 -7.06
C PRO A 38 8.75 9.46 -6.99
N GLY A 39 8.92 8.40 -7.78
CA GLY A 39 10.14 7.59 -7.78
C GLY A 39 10.21 6.53 -6.68
N TRP A 40 9.18 6.40 -5.83
CA TRP A 40 9.11 5.31 -4.84
C TRP A 40 9.16 3.93 -5.50
N ARG A 41 9.91 3.02 -4.88
CA ARG A 41 10.11 1.64 -5.33
C ARG A 41 10.34 0.73 -4.11
N TRP A 42 9.83 -0.50 -4.18
CA TRP A 42 9.93 -1.46 -3.07
C TRP A 42 11.38 -1.75 -2.63
N PRO A 43 12.33 -2.05 -3.55
CA PRO A 43 13.71 -2.39 -3.16
C PRO A 43 14.44 -1.30 -2.38
N GLU A 44 14.16 -0.04 -2.69
CA GLU A 44 14.84 1.12 -2.12
C GLU A 44 14.16 1.58 -0.82
N SER A 45 12.83 1.49 -0.75
CA SER A 45 12.06 2.06 0.36
C SER A 45 11.68 1.05 1.44
N VAL A 46 11.32 -0.18 1.07
CA VAL A 46 10.67 -1.12 2.03
C VAL A 46 11.47 -2.40 2.21
N LYS A 47 12.15 -2.91 1.17
CA LYS A 47 13.01 -4.09 1.29
C LYS A 47 14.03 -4.01 2.45
N PRO A 48 14.71 -2.87 2.73
CA PRO A 48 15.63 -2.79 3.88
C PRO A 48 14.94 -2.95 5.24
N ILE A 49 13.63 -2.69 5.30
CA ILE A 49 12.81 -2.77 6.52
C ILE A 49 12.16 -4.15 6.63
N ALA A 50 11.60 -4.65 5.52
CA ALA A 50 10.86 -5.91 5.48
C ALA A 50 11.75 -7.15 5.33
N GLY A 51 12.97 -6.99 4.79
CA GLY A 51 13.88 -8.10 4.51
C GLY A 51 13.50 -8.97 3.31
N THR A 52 12.48 -8.58 2.53
CA THR A 52 11.93 -9.37 1.41
C THR A 52 12.05 -8.64 0.07
N ASP A 53 12.16 -9.39 -1.02
CA ASP A 53 12.27 -8.84 -2.38
C ASP A 53 10.96 -8.22 -2.91
N SER A 54 9.82 -8.66 -2.37
CA SER A 54 8.49 -8.13 -2.64
C SER A 54 7.61 -8.18 -1.39
N CYS A 55 6.46 -7.51 -1.41
CA CYS A 55 5.49 -7.72 -0.34
C CYS A 55 4.90 -9.12 -0.43
N GLU A 56 4.88 -9.82 0.70
CA GLU A 56 4.35 -11.19 0.81
C GLU A 56 2.88 -11.22 1.23
N ALA A 57 2.32 -10.06 1.60
CA ALA A 57 0.91 -9.96 1.96
C ALA A 57 0.01 -10.01 0.71
N PRO A 58 -1.13 -10.75 0.77
CA PRO A 58 -2.11 -10.71 -0.30
C PRO A 58 -2.74 -9.31 -0.38
N HIS A 59 -2.47 -8.60 -1.46
CA HIS A 59 -2.95 -7.24 -1.66
C HIS A 59 -4.14 -7.19 -2.60
N ASN A 60 -5.25 -6.64 -2.08
CA ASN A 60 -6.37 -6.16 -2.88
C ASN A 60 -6.48 -4.66 -2.66
N GLY A 61 -6.33 -3.87 -3.72
CA GLY A 61 -6.29 -2.42 -3.60
C GLY A 61 -6.46 -1.72 -4.93
N TYR A 62 -6.63 -0.41 -4.86
CA TYR A 62 -6.79 0.46 -6.01
C TYR A 62 -6.08 1.79 -5.78
N VAL A 63 -5.81 2.50 -6.87
CA VAL A 63 -5.14 3.82 -6.81
C VAL A 63 -6.20 4.90 -6.69
N VAL A 64 -6.30 5.51 -5.50
CA VAL A 64 -7.21 6.63 -5.24
C VAL A 64 -6.78 7.87 -6.03
N ARG A 65 -5.47 8.14 -6.12
CA ARG A 65 -4.90 9.29 -6.85
C ARG A 65 -3.52 8.95 -7.40
N GLY A 66 -3.20 9.48 -8.57
CA GLY A 66 -1.91 9.26 -9.23
C GLY A 66 -1.89 7.99 -10.07
N ARG A 67 -0.70 7.40 -10.23
CA ARG A 67 -0.46 6.14 -10.94
C ARG A 67 0.63 5.37 -10.21
N THR A 68 0.47 4.06 -10.13
CA THR A 68 1.51 3.15 -9.63
C THR A 68 1.67 2.02 -10.63
N HIS A 69 2.85 1.43 -10.66
CA HIS A 69 3.17 0.28 -11.51
C HIS A 69 3.57 -0.89 -10.62
N PRO A 70 2.60 -1.61 -10.04
CA PRO A 70 2.90 -2.81 -9.28
C PRO A 70 3.62 -3.83 -10.16
N LEU A 71 4.64 -4.44 -9.59
CA LEU A 71 5.33 -5.58 -10.15
C LEU A 71 4.93 -6.78 -9.31
N THR A 72 4.36 -7.78 -9.97
CA THR A 72 4.16 -9.08 -9.35
C THR A 72 5.42 -9.94 -9.56
N PRO A 73 5.69 -10.91 -8.69
CA PRO A 73 6.82 -11.83 -8.86
C PRO A 73 6.82 -12.57 -10.20
N TRP A 74 5.64 -12.72 -10.81
CA TRP A 74 5.42 -13.37 -12.11
C TRP A 74 5.73 -12.47 -13.31
N GLY A 75 6.29 -11.27 -13.10
CA GLY A 75 6.80 -10.40 -14.15
C GLY A 75 5.75 -9.55 -14.89
N GLU A 76 4.48 -9.62 -14.50
CA GLU A 76 3.44 -8.85 -15.19
C GLU A 76 3.35 -7.41 -14.67
N ARG A 77 3.72 -6.44 -15.50
CA ARG A 77 3.50 -5.00 -15.24
C ARG A 77 2.04 -4.66 -15.51
N ARG A 78 1.20 -4.73 -14.48
CA ARG A 78 -0.16 -4.16 -14.58
C ARG A 78 -0.09 -2.69 -14.17
N GLY A 79 -0.40 -1.77 -15.09
CA GLY A 79 -0.58 -0.37 -14.74
C GLY A 79 -1.85 -0.23 -13.89
N ALA A 80 -1.71 0.07 -12.59
CA ALA A 80 -2.85 0.36 -11.75
C ALA A 80 -3.36 1.76 -12.12
N ARG A 81 -4.36 1.81 -13.01
CA ARG A 81 -5.10 3.05 -13.30
C ARG A 81 -6.12 3.28 -12.18
N ARG A 82 -6.50 4.54 -11.95
CA ARG A 82 -7.66 4.88 -11.10
C ARG A 82 -8.82 3.96 -11.47
N SER A 83 -9.42 3.29 -10.50
CA SER A 83 -10.74 2.71 -10.72
C SER A 83 -11.67 3.87 -11.05
N ARG A 84 -12.33 3.79 -12.20
CA ARG A 84 -13.50 4.64 -12.43
C ARG A 84 -14.57 4.05 -11.51
N ALA A 85 -14.83 4.74 -10.40
CA ALA A 85 -16.10 4.57 -9.70
C ALA A 85 -17.22 5.10 -10.60
#